data_AF-A0A2T2T0N0-F1
#
_entry.id   AF-A0A2T2T0N0-F1
#
_cell.length_a   1.000
_cell.length_b   1.000
_cell.length_c   1.000
_cell.angle_alpha   90.00
_cell.angle_beta   90.00
_cell.angle_gamma   90.00
#
_symmetry.space_group_name_H-M   'P 1'
#
loop_
_entity.id
_entity.type
_entity.pdbx_description
1 polymer ?
#
loop_
_entity_poly.entity_id
_entity_poly.type
_entity_poly.pdbx_seq_one_letter_code
_entity_poly.pdbx_strand_id
1 'polypeptide(L)'
;MSQSHFTGSIDVTAWNQGRVKAKARVEGEGLRGSVQLETFSGDVELTLPADAGFELVGEDDAFGNLNSDFALRTEDGRRISSGGGPRVKVETFSGALRLRKQ
;
A
#
# COMPACT_ATOMS: atom_id res chain seq x y z
N MET A 1 -4.43 -0.10 25.66
CA MET A 1 -3.77 -0.54 24.41
C MET A 1 -4.88 -0.83 23.40
N SER A 2 -4.99 -0.06 22.31
CA SER A 2 -6.03 -0.28 21.29
C SER A 2 -5.51 -1.30 20.28
N GLN A 3 -6.16 -2.45 20.17
CA GLN A 3 -5.95 -3.37 19.05
C GLN A 3 -6.76 -2.85 17.86
N SER A 4 -6.13 -2.77 16.69
CA SER A 4 -6.81 -2.53 15.43
C SER A 4 -6.97 -3.88 14.73
N HIS A 5 -8.18 -4.19 14.28
CA HIS A 5 -8.47 -5.44 13.58
C HIS A 5 -8.47 -5.14 12.08
N PHE A 6 -7.66 -5.88 11.33
CA PHE A 6 -7.60 -5.79 9.87
C PHE A 6 -8.03 -7.13 9.31
N THR A 7 -8.87 -7.10 8.28
CA THR A 7 -9.20 -8.28 7.49
C THR A 7 -8.60 -8.12 6.11
N GLY A 8 -8.19 -9.23 5.51
CA GLY A 8 -7.56 -9.18 4.21
C GLY A 8 -7.50 -10.56 3.56
N SER A 9 -7.47 -10.56 2.23
CA SER A 9 -7.19 -11.75 1.44
C SER A 9 -5.76 -11.67 0.89
N ILE A 10 -5.09 -12.82 0.88
CA ILE A 10 -3.83 -12.98 0.17
C ILE A 10 -4.10 -13.99 -0.93
N ASP A 11 -4.13 -13.52 -2.17
CA ASP A 11 -4.19 -14.37 -3.35
C ASP A 11 -2.78 -14.69 -3.79
N VAL A 12 -2.41 -15.97 -3.68
CA VAL A 12 -1.09 -16.47 -4.10
C VAL A 12 -1.27 -17.28 -5.37
N THR A 13 -0.74 -16.76 -6.48
CA THR A 13 -0.63 -17.51 -7.73
C THR A 13 0.83 -17.93 -7.93
N ALA A 14 1.07 -19.24 -7.91
CA ALA A 14 2.35 -19.82 -8.25
C ALA A 14 2.24 -20.58 -9.57
N TRP A 15 3.13 -20.29 -10.52
CA TRP A 15 3.30 -21.09 -11.73
C TRP A 15 4.60 -21.88 -11.63
N ASN A 16 4.63 -23.08 -12.20
CA ASN A 16 5.83 -23.90 -12.19
C ASN A 16 6.99 -23.13 -12.85
N GLN A 17 8.10 -23.03 -12.11
CA GLN A 17 9.32 -22.22 -12.36
C GLN A 17 9.36 -20.87 -11.60
N GLY A 18 9.69 -20.93 -10.31
CA GLY A 18 10.40 -19.87 -9.57
C GLY A 18 9.71 -18.53 -9.32
N ARG A 19 8.50 -18.30 -9.85
CA ARG A 19 7.79 -17.02 -9.74
C ARG A 19 6.48 -17.18 -8.97
N VAL A 20 6.42 -16.53 -7.82
CA VAL A 20 5.21 -16.37 -7.00
C VAL A 20 4.69 -14.95 -7.20
N LYS A 21 3.41 -14.80 -7.53
CA LYS A 21 2.71 -13.51 -7.46
C LYS A 21 1.79 -13.53 -6.26
N ALA A 22 2.00 -12.59 -5.35
CA ALA A 22 1.10 -12.36 -4.23
C ALA A 22 0.34 -11.05 -4.45
N LYS A 23 -0.99 -11.09 -4.33
CA LYS A 23 -1.82 -9.90 -4.21
C LYS A 23 -2.38 -9.87 -2.80
N ALA A 24 -1.99 -8.87 -2.02
CA ALA A 24 -2.55 -8.62 -0.70
C ALA A 24 -3.58 -7.49 -0.78
N ARG A 25 -4.75 -7.70 -0.19
CA ARG A 25 -5.76 -6.67 0.02
C ARG A 25 -6.01 -6.54 1.52
N VAL A 26 -5.92 -5.32 2.04
CA VAL A 26 -6.19 -5.02 3.45
C VAL A 26 -7.32 -3.99 3.49
N GLU A 27 -8.36 -4.28 4.27
CA GLU A 27 -9.48 -3.37 4.50
C GLU A 27 -9.61 -3.05 6.00
N GLY A 28 -9.99 -1.82 6.32
CA GLY A 28 -10.23 -1.38 7.70
C GLY A 28 -10.89 -0.01 7.76
N GLU A 29 -11.48 0.32 8.91
CA GLU A 29 -12.17 1.61 9.16
C GLU A 29 -11.21 2.82 9.29
N GLY A 30 -9.91 2.60 9.08
CA GLY A 30 -8.88 3.63 9.07
C GLY A 30 -7.50 3.04 9.35
N LEU A 31 -6.46 3.74 8.89
CA LEU A 31 -5.09 3.42 9.27
C LEU A 31 -4.83 3.95 10.68
N ARG A 32 -4.37 3.12 11.61
CA ARG A 32 -3.89 3.54 12.93
C ARG A 32 -2.53 2.91 13.17
N GLY A 33 -1.52 3.74 13.48
CA GLY A 33 -0.13 3.27 13.63
C GLY A 33 0.62 3.17 12.30
N SER A 34 1.65 2.32 12.24
CA SER A 34 2.44 2.07 11.02
C SER A 34 1.96 0.82 10.29
N VAL A 35 1.78 0.91 8.97
CA VAL A 35 1.51 -0.24 8.10
C VAL A 35 2.74 -0.51 7.24
N GLN A 36 3.18 -1.76 7.16
CA GLN A 36 4.28 -2.19 6.29
C GLN A 36 3.78 -3.28 5.34
N LEU A 37 4.05 -3.07 4.05
CA LEU A 37 3.72 -4.00 2.97
C LEU A 37 5.02 -4.34 2.22
N GLU A 38 5.35 -5.62 2.15
CA GLU A 38 6.57 -6.11 1.50
C GLU A 38 6.22 -7.20 0.48
N THR A 39 6.73 -7.08 -0.75
CA THR A 39 6.58 -8.10 -1.79
C THR A 39 7.80 -8.16 -2.71
N PHE A 40 8.21 -9.36 -3.13
CA PHE A 40 9.28 -9.53 -4.12
C PHE A 40 8.77 -9.40 -5.57
N SER A 41 7.52 -9.83 -5.83
CA SER A 41 6.87 -9.67 -7.14
C SER A 41 5.36 -9.72 -7.00
N GLY A 42 4.67 -8.71 -7.54
CA GLY A 42 3.22 -8.63 -7.54
C GLY A 42 2.70 -7.20 -7.37
N ASP A 43 1.46 -6.99 -7.80
CA ASP A 43 0.78 -5.70 -7.63
C ASP A 43 0.24 -5.59 -6.20
N VAL A 44 0.44 -4.44 -5.58
CA VAL A 44 -0.11 -4.10 -4.26
C VAL A 44 -1.28 -3.16 -4.47
N GLU A 45 -2.43 -3.46 -3.87
CA GLU A 45 -3.60 -2.57 -3.89
C GLU A 45 -4.08 -2.31 -2.47
N LEU A 46 -4.03 -1.04 -2.06
CA LEU A 46 -4.53 -0.56 -0.78
C LEU A 46 -5.81 0.23 -1.01
N THR A 47 -6.91 -0.21 -0.40
CA THR A 47 -8.21 0.46 -0.50
C THR A 47 -8.54 1.11 0.83
N LEU A 48 -8.71 2.44 0.85
CA LEU A 48 -8.86 3.25 2.07
C LEU A 48 -10.11 4.13 1.99
N PRO A 49 -10.64 4.63 3.13
CA PRO A 49 -11.69 5.66 3.12
C PRO A 49 -11.33 6.85 2.23
N ALA A 50 -12.33 7.43 1.57
CA ALA A 50 -12.12 8.47 0.55
C ALA A 50 -11.43 9.75 1.08
N ASP A 51 -11.55 10.01 2.38
CA ASP A 51 -10.98 11.15 3.10
C ASP A 51 -9.70 10.79 3.89
N ALA A 52 -9.17 9.57 3.74
CA ALA A 52 -8.01 9.10 4.49
C ALA A 52 -6.76 9.98 4.29
N GLY A 53 -6.19 10.41 5.41
CA GLY A 53 -4.84 11.00 5.49
C GLY A 53 -3.80 9.93 5.81
N PHE A 54 -2.69 9.92 5.07
CA PHE A 54 -1.58 8.99 5.26
C PHE A 54 -0.29 9.51 4.61
N GLU A 55 0.83 8.95 5.05
CA GLU A 55 2.17 9.17 4.46
C GLU A 55 2.67 7.87 3.85
N LEU A 56 2.71 7.80 2.53
CA LEU A 56 3.28 6.67 1.81
C LEU A 56 4.79 6.86 1.65
N VAL A 57 5.55 5.85 2.05
CA VAL A 57 7.02 5.80 1.96
C VAL A 57 7.45 4.50 1.30
N GLY A 58 8.42 4.57 0.42
CA GLY A 58 8.96 3.43 -0.32
C GLY A 58 10.19 3.87 -1.10
N GLU A 59 10.75 2.92 -1.86
CA GLU A 59 11.82 3.21 -2.81
C GLU A 59 11.27 3.96 -4.04
N ASP A 60 12.13 4.72 -4.74
CA ASP A 60 11.70 5.58 -5.85
C ASP A 60 11.09 4.79 -7.01
N ASP A 61 11.58 3.58 -7.25
CA ASP A 61 11.09 2.63 -8.24
C ASP A 61 9.67 2.14 -7.92
N ALA A 62 9.34 1.94 -6.64
CA ALA A 62 8.00 1.60 -6.17
C ALA A 62 6.98 2.70 -6.49
N PHE A 63 7.42 3.96 -6.57
CA PHE A 63 6.57 5.08 -6.98
C PHE A 63 6.44 5.25 -8.50
N GLY A 64 7.36 4.69 -9.30
CA GLY A 64 7.32 4.78 -10.75
C GLY A 64 6.04 4.20 -11.36
N ASN A 65 5.48 3.16 -10.73
CA ASN A 65 4.23 2.52 -11.13
C ASN A 65 3.07 2.79 -10.16
N LEU A 66 3.09 3.91 -9.43
CA LEU A 66 2.01 4.30 -8.52
C LEU A 66 0.78 4.80 -9.29
N ASN A 67 -0.37 4.17 -9.08
CA ASN A 67 -1.68 4.62 -9.54
C ASN A 67 -2.56 4.94 -8.31
N SER A 68 -3.04 6.17 -8.20
CA SER A 68 -3.71 6.65 -6.98
C SER A 68 -5.00 7.41 -7.27
N ASP A 69 -6.07 7.06 -6.57
CA ASP A 69 -7.33 7.82 -6.53
C ASP A 69 -7.28 9.00 -5.54
N PHE A 70 -6.21 9.08 -4.74
CA PHE A 70 -5.92 10.17 -3.80
C PHE A 70 -5.04 11.22 -4.46
N ALA A 71 -5.28 12.49 -4.13
CA ALA A 71 -4.36 13.58 -4.44
C ALA A 71 -3.15 13.48 -3.51
N LEU A 72 -1.95 13.35 -4.09
CA LEU A 72 -0.72 13.15 -3.34
C LEU A 72 0.22 14.33 -3.53
N ARG A 73 0.77 14.85 -2.44
CA ARG A 73 1.88 15.80 -2.46
C ARG A 73 3.18 15.07 -2.19
N THR A 74 4.26 15.46 -2.85
CA THR A 74 5.58 14.91 -2.58
C THR A 74 6.32 15.82 -1.61
N GLU A 75 6.82 15.26 -0.50
CA GLU A 75 7.58 15.97 0.52
C GLU A 75 8.64 15.03 1.10
N ASP A 76 9.92 15.42 1.06
CA ASP A 76 11.05 14.62 1.55
C ASP A 76 11.05 13.15 1.10
N GLY A 77 10.75 12.90 -0.18
CA GLY A 77 10.67 11.54 -0.75
C GLY A 77 9.43 10.74 -0.34
N ARG A 78 8.48 11.35 0.37
CA ARG A 78 7.21 10.73 0.78
C ARG A 78 6.07 11.23 -0.09
N ARG A 79 5.01 10.43 -0.22
CA ARG A 79 3.75 10.84 -0.84
C ARG A 79 2.68 11.01 0.23
N ILE A 80 2.19 12.23 0.39
CA ILE A 80 1.29 12.64 1.46
C ILE A 80 -0.12 12.84 0.90
N SER A 81 -1.09 12.11 1.43
CA SER A 81 -2.52 12.31 1.17
C SER A 81 -3.12 13.26 2.22
N SER A 82 -3.99 14.16 1.79
CA SER A 82 -4.68 15.13 2.66
C SER A 82 -3.70 15.92 3.55
N GLY A 83 -3.78 15.80 4.88
CA GLY A 83 -2.87 16.43 5.85
C GLY A 83 -1.78 15.49 6.37
N GLY A 84 -1.59 14.32 5.76
CA GLY A 84 -0.71 13.26 6.25
C GLY A 84 -1.37 12.39 7.31
N GLY A 85 -0.55 11.71 8.13
CA GLY A 85 -1.02 10.83 9.19
C GLY A 85 -0.23 9.53 9.27
N PRO A 86 -0.89 8.37 9.48
CA PRO A 86 -0.26 7.06 9.54
C PRO A 86 0.73 6.81 8.41
N ARG A 87 1.91 6.27 8.75
CA ARG A 87 2.94 5.93 7.78
C ARG A 87 2.65 4.56 7.16
N VAL A 88 2.59 4.52 5.84
CA VAL A 88 2.45 3.30 5.04
C VAL A 88 3.78 3.08 4.33
N LYS A 89 4.55 2.09 4.77
CA LYS A 89 5.79 1.69 4.11
C LYS A 89 5.50 0.62 3.08
N VAL A 90 5.94 0.83 1.83
CA VAL A 90 5.84 -0.15 0.74
C VAL A 90 7.23 -0.47 0.23
N GLU A 91 7.56 -1.75 0.23
CA GLU A 91 8.76 -2.30 -0.38
C GLU A 91 8.32 -3.31 -1.45
N THR A 92 8.57 -2.98 -2.73
CA THR A 92 8.29 -3.88 -3.86
C THR A 92 9.42 -3.84 -4.86
N PHE A 93 9.93 -5.02 -5.24
CA PHE A 93 10.98 -5.12 -6.26
C PHE A 93 10.41 -5.13 -7.69
N SER A 94 9.17 -5.62 -7.88
CA SER A 94 8.46 -5.52 -9.17
C SER A 94 6.95 -5.60 -9.01
N GLY A 95 6.24 -4.66 -9.63
CA GLY A 95 4.78 -4.61 -9.65
C GLY A 95 4.24 -3.19 -9.71
N ALA A 96 2.91 -3.05 -9.76
CA ALA A 96 2.24 -1.77 -9.62
C ALA A 96 1.73 -1.56 -8.20
N LEU A 97 1.84 -0.33 -7.70
CA LEU A 97 1.21 0.09 -6.45
C LEU A 97 -0.08 0.85 -6.78
N ARG A 98 -1.21 0.40 -6.22
CA ARG A 98 -2.52 1.01 -6.42
C ARG A 98 -3.09 1.50 -5.10
N LEU A 99 -3.50 2.76 -5.06
CA LEU A 99 -4.23 3.34 -3.94
C LEU A 99 -5.66 3.65 -4.41
N ARG A 100 -6.64 2.98 -3.82
CA ARG A 100 -8.05 3.09 -4.19
C ARG A 100 -8.87 3.67 -3.07
N LYS A 101 -9.89 4.44 -3.42
CA LYS A 101 -10.93 4.82 -2.47
C LYS A 101 -11.92 3.67 -2.31
N GLN A 102 -12.42 3.48 -1.09
CA GLN A 102 -13.60 2.65 -0.82
C GLN A 102 -14.85 3.23 -1.50
#